data_AF-A0A2X2WWQ3-F1
#
_entry.id   AF-A0A2X2WWQ3-F1
#
_cell.length_a   1.000
_cell.length_b   1.000
_cell.length_c   1.000
_cell.angle_alpha   90.00
_cell.angle_beta   90.00
_cell.angle_gamma   90.00
#
_symmetry.space_group_name_H-M   'P 1'
#
loop_
_entity.id
_entity.type
_entity.pdbx_description
1 polymer ?
#
loop_
_entity_poly.entity_id
_entity_poly.type
_entity_poly.pdbx_seq_one_letter_code
_entity_poly.pdbx_strand_id
1 'polypeptide(L)'
;METQVKFVVVGHHSREPQARALAYQIGPTAHVMIDPDNHGANWNHRRALEWAAGQSCRVVVLEDDAMPVAGFTDLVGEWLNRFPDSLVSFYLGTGPTTSVPDADSRTTDSVR
;
A
#
# COMPACT_ATOMS: atom_id res chain seq x y z
N MET A 1 -1.33 22.04 -6.85
CA MET A 1 -0.10 21.78 -6.08
C MET A 1 0.03 20.28 -6.03
N GLU A 2 1.10 19.69 -6.54
CA GLU A 2 1.28 18.24 -6.41
C GLU A 2 1.47 17.91 -4.93
N THR A 3 0.65 17.00 -4.41
CA THR A 3 0.78 16.54 -3.04
C THR A 3 2.01 15.67 -2.97
N GLN A 4 3.01 16.13 -2.22
CA GLN A 4 4.17 15.30 -1.92
C GLN A 4 3.69 14.11 -1.08
N VAL A 5 3.92 12.89 -1.57
CA VAL A 5 3.57 11.64 -0.87
C VAL A 5 4.84 10.83 -0.67
N LYS A 6 5.04 10.32 0.54
CA LYS A 6 6.08 9.34 0.82
C LYS A 6 5.49 7.94 0.85
N PHE A 7 6.28 6.96 0.42
CA PHE A 7 5.91 5.56 0.43
C PHE A 7 6.86 4.79 1.35
N VAL A 8 6.31 3.83 2.08
CA VAL A 8 7.09 2.86 2.85
C VAL A 8 6.55 1.47 2.59
N VAL A 9 7.43 0.55 2.19
CA VAL A 9 7.13 -0.88 2.10
C VAL A 9 7.55 -1.54 3.39
N VAL A 10 6.60 -2.19 4.07
CA VAL A 10 6.86 -3.03 5.24
C VAL A 10 6.93 -4.49 4.80
N GLY A 11 7.81 -5.27 5.42
CA GLY A 11 7.94 -6.69 5.07
C GLY A 11 8.67 -7.49 6.14
N HIS A 12 8.53 -8.81 6.07
CA HIS A 12 9.24 -9.74 6.94
C HIS A 12 10.69 -9.94 6.44
N HIS A 13 11.66 -10.21 7.32
CA HIS A 13 13.06 -10.42 6.91
C HIS A 13 13.22 -11.51 5.83
N SER A 14 12.42 -12.57 5.89
CA SER A 14 12.46 -13.64 4.87
C SER A 14 11.97 -13.20 3.49
N ARG A 15 11.27 -12.06 3.38
CA ARG A 15 10.73 -11.48 2.15
C ARG A 15 11.39 -10.15 1.80
N GLU A 16 12.53 -9.82 2.39
CA GLU A 16 13.25 -8.56 2.11
C GLU A 16 13.52 -8.31 0.61
N PRO A 17 13.96 -9.30 -0.20
CA PRO A 17 14.12 -9.08 -1.64
C PRO A 17 12.83 -8.65 -2.34
N GLN A 18 11.68 -9.22 -1.93
CA GLN A 18 10.36 -8.88 -2.46
C GLN A 18 9.97 -7.45 -2.05
N ALA A 19 10.14 -7.10 -0.76
CA ALA A 19 9.88 -5.75 -0.26
C ALA A 19 10.71 -4.68 -1.00
N ARG A 20 11.99 -4.96 -1.25
CA ARG A 20 12.89 -4.07 -2.00
C ARG A 20 12.51 -3.96 -3.47
N ALA A 21 12.11 -5.05 -4.10
CA ALA A 21 11.62 -5.04 -5.48
C ALA A 21 10.35 -4.19 -5.62
N LEU A 22 9.40 -4.35 -4.69
CA LEU A 22 8.20 -3.52 -4.64
C LEU A 22 8.55 -2.04 -4.43
N ALA A 23 9.45 -1.72 -3.50
CA ALA A 23 9.88 -0.33 -3.30
C ALA A 23 10.51 0.27 -4.57
N TYR A 24 11.35 -0.50 -5.29
CA TYR A 24 11.90 -0.07 -6.57
C TYR A 24 10.82 0.19 -7.62
N GLN A 25 9.77 -0.65 -7.67
CA GLN A 25 8.62 -0.47 -8.56
C GLN A 25 7.82 0.81 -8.22
N ILE A 26 7.67 1.14 -6.94
CA ILE A 26 6.97 2.35 -6.49
C ILE A 26 7.79 3.61 -6.80
N GLY A 27 9.11 3.57 -6.60
CA GLY A 27 10.00 4.64 -7.01
C GLY A 27 11.26 4.76 -6.15
N PRO A 28 12.25 5.57 -6.61
CA PRO A 28 13.59 5.62 -6.01
C PRO A 28 13.63 6.16 -4.57
N THR A 29 12.57 6.82 -4.11
CA THR A 29 12.47 7.40 -2.77
C THR A 29 11.59 6.59 -1.81
N ALA A 30 11.07 5.44 -2.25
CA ALA A 30 10.28 4.56 -1.39
C ALA A 30 11.18 3.98 -0.28
N HIS A 31 10.73 4.12 0.96
CA HIS A 31 11.43 3.57 2.12
C HIS A 31 11.10 2.08 2.25
N VAL A 32 12.03 1.31 2.80
CA VAL A 32 11.82 -0.11 3.12
C VAL A 32 12.04 -0.30 4.60
N MET A 33 11.06 -0.90 5.27
CA MET A 33 11.13 -1.21 6.69
C MET A 33 10.91 -2.71 6.90
N ILE A 34 12.01 -3.40 7.21
CA ILE A 34 12.00 -4.83 7.44
C ILE A 34 11.79 -5.12 8.93
N ASP A 35 10.92 -6.09 9.23
CA ASP A 35 10.92 -6.78 10.51
C ASP A 35 12.14 -7.69 10.54
N PRO A 36 13.18 -7.37 11.33
CA PRO A 36 14.44 -8.11 11.32
C PRO A 36 14.29 -9.54 11.86
N ASP A 37 13.22 -9.81 12.62
CA ASP A 37 12.93 -11.09 13.25
C ASP A 37 11.44 -11.44 13.05
N ASN A 38 10.84 -12.20 13.96
CA ASN A 38 9.44 -12.63 13.90
C ASN A 38 8.54 -11.81 14.84
N HIS A 39 8.65 -10.48 14.85
CA HIS A 39 7.78 -9.64 15.68
C HIS A 39 6.35 -9.55 15.13
N GLY A 40 6.21 -9.68 13.80
CA GLY A 40 4.94 -9.76 13.10
C GLY A 40 4.46 -8.41 12.52
N ALA A 41 3.45 -8.49 11.64
CA ALA A 41 2.96 -7.35 10.86
C ALA A 41 2.58 -6.14 11.74
N ASN A 42 1.81 -6.35 12.81
CA ASN A 42 1.38 -5.25 13.70
C ASN A 42 2.55 -4.46 14.29
N TRP A 43 3.65 -5.15 14.63
CA TRP A 43 4.84 -4.50 15.17
C TRP A 43 5.54 -3.65 14.10
N ASN A 44 5.70 -4.18 12.89
CA ASN A 44 6.36 -3.45 11.82
C ASN A 44 5.50 -2.27 11.30
N HIS A 45 4.18 -2.44 11.22
CA HIS A 45 3.24 -1.35 10.93
C HIS A 45 3.31 -0.24 11.96
N ARG A 46 3.42 -0.58 13.25
CA ARG A 46 3.58 0.43 14.31
C ARG A 46 4.82 1.29 14.05
N ARG A 47 5.96 0.68 13.72
CA ARG A 47 7.20 1.42 13.39
C ARG A 47 7.02 2.31 12.16
N ALA A 48 6.31 1.81 11.15
CA ALA A 48 6.00 2.60 9.95
C ALA A 48 5.12 3.82 10.28
N LEU A 49 4.12 3.66 11.15
CA LEU A 49 3.26 4.75 11.63
C LEU A 49 4.02 5.75 12.50
N GLU A 50 4.91 5.28 13.38
CA GLU A 50 5.79 6.14 14.19
C GLU A 50 6.72 6.98 13.29
N TRP A 51 7.29 6.38 12.26
CA TRP A 51 8.07 7.10 11.25
C TRP A 51 7.21 8.09 10.45
N ALA A 52 5.99 7.69 10.07
CA ALA A 52 5.06 8.51 9.33
C ALA A 52 4.64 9.77 10.10
N ALA A 53 4.46 9.67 11.41
CA ALA A 53 4.15 10.81 12.28
C ALA A 53 5.25 11.89 12.30
N GLY A 54 6.49 11.54 11.94
CA GLY A 54 7.59 12.49 11.79
C GLY A 54 7.69 13.17 10.43
N GLN A 55 6.79 12.86 9.48
CA GLN A 55 6.82 13.43 8.13
C GLN A 55 5.89 14.65 8.02
N SER A 56 6.30 15.66 7.25
CA SER A 56 5.46 16.84 6.96
C SER A 56 4.47 16.61 5.81
N CYS A 57 4.25 15.37 5.40
CA CYS A 57 3.45 15.00 4.24
C CYS A 57 2.72 13.66 4.47
N ARG A 58 1.78 13.32 3.57
CA ARG A 58 1.05 12.04 3.63
C ARG A 58 2.01 10.88 3.37
N VAL A 59 1.81 9.78 4.09
CA VAL A 59 2.56 8.53 3.93
C VAL A 59 1.61 7.41 3.52
N VAL A 60 2.02 6.62 2.53
CA VAL A 60 1.35 5.37 2.16
C VAL A 60 2.22 4.19 2.59
N VAL A 61 1.64 3.30 3.38
CA VAL A 61 2.25 2.05 3.84
C VAL A 61 1.78 0.92 2.92
N LEU A 62 2.71 0.16 2.35
CA LEU A 62 2.44 -1.03 1.54
C LEU A 62 3.05 -2.26 2.20
N GLU A 63 2.33 -3.38 2.17
CA GLU A 63 2.91 -4.69 2.49
C GLU A 63 3.79 -5.18 1.33
N ASP A 64 4.77 -6.01 1.64
CA ASP A 64 5.70 -6.62 0.69
C ASP A 64 5.03 -7.48 -0.39
N ASP A 65 3.80 -7.95 -0.15
CA ASP A 65 2.95 -8.68 -1.10
C ASP A 65 1.87 -7.84 -1.78
N ALA A 66 1.91 -6.50 -1.63
CA ALA A 66 1.05 -5.62 -2.40
C ALA A 66 1.32 -5.75 -3.91
N MET A 67 0.26 -5.69 -4.70
CA MET A 67 0.29 -5.72 -6.17
C MET A 67 -0.23 -4.38 -6.73
N PRO A 68 0.64 -3.37 -6.92
CA PRO A 68 0.22 -2.09 -7.48
C PRO A 68 -0.28 -2.24 -8.93
N VAL A 69 -1.41 -1.60 -9.22
CA VAL A 69 -1.89 -1.47 -10.61
C VAL A 69 -1.03 -0.47 -11.40
N ALA A 70 -1.15 -0.48 -12.73
CA ALA A 70 -0.51 0.53 -13.55
C ALA A 70 -0.96 1.94 -13.14
N GLY A 71 -0.03 2.88 -13.02
CA GLY A 71 -0.31 4.26 -12.58
C GLY A 71 -0.66 4.39 -11.08
N PHE A 72 -0.40 3.37 -10.26
CA PHE A 72 -0.77 3.37 -8.84
C PHE A 72 -0.36 4.63 -8.07
N THR A 73 0.86 5.14 -8.28
CA THR A 73 1.35 6.34 -7.57
C THR A 73 0.56 7.59 -7.92
N ASP A 74 0.12 7.72 -9.17
CA ASP A 74 -0.66 8.86 -9.65
C ASP A 74 -2.08 8.78 -9.06
N LEU A 75 -2.69 7.59 -9.09
CA LEU A 75 -3.99 7.32 -8.48
C LEU A 75 -3.99 7.61 -6.98
N VAL A 76 -2.94 7.21 -6.26
CA VAL A 76 -2.76 7.54 -4.84
C VAL A 76 -2.82 9.06 -4.64
N GLY A 77 -2.10 9.83 -5.46
CA GLY A 77 -2.12 11.29 -5.40
C GLY A 77 -3.53 11.87 -5.58
N GLU A 78 -4.29 11.37 -6.55
CA GLU A 78 -5.68 11.78 -6.78
C GLU A 78 -6.59 11.50 -5.57
N TRP A 79 -6.51 10.28 -5.02
CA TRP A 79 -7.31 9.89 -3.85
C TRP A 79 -6.96 10.72 -2.61
N LEU A 80 -5.66 10.95 -2.36
CA LEU A 80 -5.22 11.75 -1.22
C LEU A 80 -5.60 13.23 -1.35
N ASN A 81 -5.65 13.77 -2.58
CA ASN A 81 -6.16 15.12 -2.83
C ASN A 81 -7.68 15.23 -2.60
N ARG A 82 -8.42 14.18 -2.96
CA ARG A 82 -9.88 14.13 -2.75
C ARG A 82 -10.26 13.98 -1.28
N PHE A 83 -9.44 13.28 -0.49
CA PHE A 83 -9.69 13.00 0.92
C PHE A 83 -8.50 13.43 1.81
N PRO A 84 -8.27 14.75 1.95
CA PRO A 84 -7.06 15.26 2.61
C PRO A 84 -6.96 14.86 4.09
N ASP A 85 -8.10 14.83 4.79
CA ASP A 85 -8.19 14.59 6.23
C ASP A 85 -8.61 13.16 6.60
N SER A 86 -8.93 12.33 5.60
CA SER A 86 -9.36 10.95 5.86
C SER A 86 -8.19 9.97 5.89
N LEU A 87 -8.32 8.93 6.70
CA LEU A 87 -7.54 7.72 6.54
C LEU A 87 -8.02 7.00 5.27
N VAL A 88 -7.14 6.84 4.29
CA VAL A 88 -7.43 6.14 3.03
C VAL A 88 -6.78 4.77 3.07
N SER A 89 -7.55 3.72 2.84
CA SER A 89 -7.07 2.36 2.71
C SER A 89 -7.23 1.89 1.27
N PHE A 90 -6.18 1.30 0.71
CA PHE A 90 -6.18 0.70 -0.62
C PHE A 90 -6.27 -0.81 -0.46
N TYR A 91 -7.47 -1.37 -0.63
CA TYR A 91 -7.68 -2.81 -0.45
C TYR A 91 -7.66 -3.53 -1.80
N LEU A 92 -6.88 -4.60 -1.90
CA LEU A 92 -6.98 -5.58 -2.97
C LEU A 92 -7.49 -6.90 -2.36
N GLY A 93 -8.77 -7.17 -2.52
CA GLY A 93 -9.36 -8.42 -2.11
C GLY A 93 -9.01 -9.53 -3.10
N THR A 94 -8.27 -10.54 -2.67
CA THR A 94 -8.17 -11.81 -3.38
C THR A 94 -8.84 -12.89 -2.55
N GLY A 95 -10.17 -12.92 -2.57
CA GLY A 95 -10.83 -14.22 -2.45
C GLY A 95 -10.30 -15.12 -3.58
N PRO A 96 -9.94 -16.39 -3.34
CA PRO A 96 -9.51 -17.27 -4.41
C PRO A 96 -10.60 -17.35 -5.47
N THR A 97 -10.33 -16.82 -6.66
CA THR A 97 -11.11 -17.10 -7.86
C THR A 97 -10.78 -18.50 -8.32
N THR A 98 -11.34 -19.49 -7.61
CA THR A 98 -11.63 -20.76 -8.28
C THR A 98 -12.73 -20.47 -9.28
N SER A 99 -12.45 -20.76 -10.55
CA SER A 99 -13.34 -20.53 -11.69
C SER A 99 -14.78 -20.96 -11.41
N VAL A 100 -15.72 -20.04 -11.50
CA VAL A 100 -17.14 -20.35 -11.70
C VAL A 100 -17.61 -19.58 -12.94
N PRO A 101 -18.30 -20.22 -13.90
CA PRO A 101 -18.64 -19.59 -15.18
C PRO A 101 -19.77 -18.57 -15.04
N ASP A 102 -19.82 -17.64 -16.00
CA ASP A 102 -20.77 -16.56 -16.23
C ASP A 102 -22.10 -16.58 -15.45
N ALA A 103 -22.38 -15.49 -14.73
CA ALA A 103 -23.74 -15.07 -14.40
C ALA A 103 -23.83 -13.55 -14.21
N ASP A 104 -24.36 -12.92 -15.26
CA ASP A 104 -25.35 -11.84 -15.32
C ASP A 104 -25.57 -10.89 -14.10
N SER A 105 -25.55 -9.60 -14.46
CA SER A 105 -26.01 -8.38 -13.80
C SER A 105 -26.52 -8.44 -12.34
N ARG A 106 -25.83 -7.69 -11.46
CA ARG A 106 -26.47 -6.88 -10.42
C ARG A 106 -25.54 -5.81 -9.85
N THR A 107 -26.05 -4.59 -9.90
CA THR A 107 -25.49 -3.33 -9.39
C THR A 107 -25.18 -3.40 -7.91
N THR A 108 -23.96 -3.03 -7.51
CA THR A 108 -23.67 -2.51 -6.17
C THR A 108 -22.61 -1.42 -6.29
N ASP A 109 -23.00 -0.21 -5.87
CA ASP A 109 -22.10 0.93 -5.68
C ASP A 109 -20.99 0.55 -4.70
N SER A 110 -19.79 0.52 -5.20
CA SER A 110 -18.57 0.69 -4.45
C SER A 110 -17.71 1.53 -5.35
N VAL A 111 -17.40 2.75 -4.91
CA VAL A 111 -16.47 3.62 -5.63
C VAL A 111 -15.13 2.89 -5.63
N ARG A 112 -14.88 2.19 -6.74
CA ARG A 112 -13.58 1.63 -7.13
C ARG A 112 -12.81 2.71 -7.88
#